data_AF-A0A4W4EWP9-F1
#
_entry.id   AF-A0A4W4EWP9-F1
#
_cell.length_a   1.000
_cell.length_b   1.000
_cell.length_c   1.000
_cell.angle_alpha   90.00
_cell.angle_beta   90.00
_cell.angle_gamma   90.00
#
_symmetry.space_group_name_H-M   'P 1'
#
loop_
_entity.id
_entity.type
_entity.pdbx_description
1 polymer ?
#
loop_
_entity_poly.entity_id
_entity_poly.type
_entity_poly.pdbx_seq_one_letter_code
_entity_poly.pdbx_strand_id
1 'polypeptide(L)'
;DLISSNYTETHYTANGTMVTVAMQDQVGCYYHGWVGDNQESIASISTCKGIRGFFRTENHDYVIEPLSDSQTGEHVIYRAELLKARDVHCGVTKTMDSALPKFTRRGHPQHRVRRKYIETYLVVDNSEFRNLGSDMNKVRMRMFEIINFVNRIYLPLNTFIALVGLEVWSDRDKISVGPPAEQTLSAFTDWRNNELNKIKQSDHAQLIS
;
A
#
# COMPACT_ATOMS: atom_id res chain seq x y z
N ASP A 1 -6.69 3.74 -13.17
CA ASP A 1 -7.41 2.79 -12.32
C ASP A 1 -6.45 2.05 -11.43
N LEU A 2 -6.56 2.28 -10.11
CA LEU A 2 -5.67 1.78 -9.06
C LEU A 2 -5.61 0.24 -8.99
N ILE A 3 -6.70 -0.40 -9.40
CA ILE A 3 -6.99 -1.83 -9.22
C ILE A 3 -7.06 -2.48 -10.60
N SER A 4 -6.53 -3.71 -10.72
CA SER A 4 -6.65 -4.50 -11.94
C SER A 4 -8.07 -5.05 -12.13
N SER A 5 -8.51 -5.24 -13.38
CA SER A 5 -9.83 -5.80 -13.70
C SER A 5 -10.05 -7.23 -13.17
N ASN A 6 -8.98 -7.92 -12.81
CA ASN A 6 -9.00 -9.27 -12.25
C ASN A 6 -8.76 -9.29 -10.73
N TYR A 7 -8.93 -8.17 -10.04
CA TYR A 7 -8.67 -8.07 -8.60
C TYR A 7 -9.59 -8.94 -7.75
N THR A 8 -9.01 -9.58 -6.74
CA THR A 8 -9.72 -10.46 -5.80
C THR A 8 -9.29 -10.19 -4.36
N GLU A 9 -10.26 -10.28 -3.45
CA GLU A 9 -10.02 -10.22 -2.01
C GLU A 9 -10.28 -11.57 -1.36
N THR A 10 -9.33 -12.07 -0.59
CA THR A 10 -9.44 -13.33 0.14
C THR A 10 -9.41 -13.07 1.64
N HIS A 11 -10.35 -13.66 2.37
CA HIS A 11 -10.38 -13.68 3.84
C HIS A 11 -10.83 -15.06 4.33
N TYR A 12 -10.81 -15.27 5.65
CA TYR A 12 -11.11 -16.55 6.27
C TYR A 12 -12.23 -16.43 7.31
N THR A 13 -13.14 -17.40 7.28
CA THR A 13 -14.15 -17.58 8.34
C THR A 13 -13.49 -18.04 9.65
N ALA A 14 -14.24 -17.99 10.76
CA ALA A 14 -13.76 -18.48 12.07
C ALA A 14 -13.30 -19.96 12.05
N ASN A 15 -13.85 -20.77 11.13
CA ASN A 15 -13.48 -22.17 10.96
C ASN A 15 -12.26 -22.36 10.03
N GLY A 16 -11.67 -21.27 9.54
CA GLY A 16 -10.51 -21.29 8.63
C GLY A 16 -10.87 -21.54 7.17
N THR A 17 -12.16 -21.57 6.80
CA THR A 17 -12.57 -21.68 5.39
C THR A 17 -12.24 -20.40 4.65
N MET A 18 -11.52 -20.54 3.53
CA MET A 18 -11.16 -19.46 2.62
C MET A 18 -12.40 -18.95 1.87
N VAL A 19 -12.56 -17.63 1.82
CA VAL A 19 -13.61 -16.92 1.09
C VAL A 19 -12.94 -15.88 0.19
N THR A 20 -13.10 -16.05 -1.13
CA THR A 20 -12.57 -15.13 -2.13
C THR A 20 -13.70 -14.41 -2.84
N VAL A 21 -13.61 -13.09 -2.92
CA VAL A 21 -14.60 -12.20 -3.54
C VAL A 21 -13.92 -11.41 -4.65
N ALA A 22 -14.54 -11.38 -5.83
CA ALA A 22 -14.15 -10.44 -6.88
C ALA A 22 -14.82 -9.09 -6.63
N MET A 23 -14.04 -8.00 -6.69
CA MET A 23 -14.59 -6.64 -6.60
C MET A 23 -14.61 -6.00 -7.98
N GLN A 24 -15.75 -5.44 -8.36
CA GLN A 24 -15.92 -4.78 -9.66
C GLN A 24 -15.94 -3.25 -9.60
N ASP A 25 -16.29 -2.61 -8.47
CA ASP A 25 -16.71 -1.18 -8.51
C ASP A 25 -16.16 -0.25 -7.40
N GLN A 26 -14.86 -0.17 -7.16
CA GLN A 26 -14.29 0.86 -6.24
C GLN A 26 -13.04 1.57 -6.76
N VAL A 27 -13.12 2.23 -7.92
CA VAL A 27 -11.95 2.89 -8.54
C VAL A 27 -12.05 4.42 -8.63
N GLY A 28 -13.13 5.04 -8.16
CA GLY A 28 -13.42 6.46 -8.40
C GLY A 28 -12.98 7.47 -7.33
N CYS A 29 -12.23 7.09 -6.29
CA CYS A 29 -11.99 7.96 -5.13
C CYS A 29 -10.54 8.06 -4.64
N TYR A 30 -9.58 7.45 -5.37
CA TYR A 30 -8.14 7.53 -5.09
C TYR A 30 -7.43 8.38 -6.15
N TYR A 31 -6.70 9.39 -5.69
CA TYR A 31 -6.08 10.41 -6.51
C TYR A 31 -4.63 10.61 -6.11
N HIS A 32 -3.79 10.95 -7.08
CA HIS A 32 -2.41 11.32 -6.83
C HIS A 32 -1.96 12.38 -7.82
N GLY A 33 -1.05 13.25 -7.40
CA GLY A 33 -0.68 14.43 -8.18
C GLY A 33 0.31 15.33 -7.48
N TRP A 34 0.17 16.63 -7.74
CA TRP A 34 1.00 17.70 -7.20
C TRP A 34 0.15 18.63 -6.32
N VAL A 35 0.81 19.34 -5.41
CA VAL A 35 0.23 20.42 -4.61
C VAL A 35 0.40 21.73 -5.37
N GLY A 36 -0.70 22.32 -5.83
CA GLY A 36 -0.69 23.49 -6.70
C GLY A 36 0.09 23.24 -8.00
N ASP A 37 0.92 24.19 -8.41
CA ASP A 37 1.72 24.11 -9.63
C ASP A 37 3.14 23.55 -9.41
N ASN A 38 3.50 23.20 -8.17
CA ASN A 38 4.85 22.72 -7.85
C ASN A 38 5.02 21.26 -8.29
N GLN A 39 5.76 21.03 -9.38
CA GLN A 39 5.99 19.69 -9.92
C GLN A 39 6.92 18.78 -9.09
N GLU A 40 7.63 19.35 -8.12
CA GLU A 40 8.49 18.63 -7.17
C GLU A 40 7.73 18.14 -5.94
N SER A 41 6.54 18.72 -5.68
CA SER A 41 5.63 18.24 -4.65
C SER A 41 4.98 16.90 -5.02
N ILE A 42 4.48 16.18 -4.02
CA ILE A 42 3.67 14.97 -4.24
C ILE A 42 2.42 15.02 -3.38
N ALA A 43 1.31 14.54 -3.93
CA ALA A 43 0.06 14.32 -3.19
C ALA A 43 -0.49 12.94 -3.53
N SER A 44 -1.03 12.26 -2.53
CA SER A 44 -1.74 10.99 -2.61
C SER A 44 -2.94 11.06 -1.67
N ILE A 45 -4.14 11.21 -2.24
CA ILE A 45 -5.38 11.54 -1.54
C ILE A 45 -6.46 10.51 -1.87
N SER A 46 -7.14 10.02 -0.85
CA SER A 46 -8.38 9.27 -0.90
C SER A 46 -9.55 10.18 -0.49
N THR A 47 -10.68 10.04 -1.17
CA THR A 47 -11.95 10.73 -0.85
C THR A 47 -13.07 9.74 -0.51
N CYS A 48 -12.76 8.44 -0.40
CA CYS A 48 -13.75 7.37 -0.33
C CYS A 48 -14.60 7.42 0.96
N LYS A 49 -14.05 7.95 2.06
CA LYS A 49 -14.75 8.20 3.33
C LYS A 49 -14.19 9.47 3.98
N GLY A 50 -14.49 10.61 3.37
CA GLY A 50 -13.81 11.88 3.68
C GLY A 50 -12.40 11.92 3.08
N ILE A 51 -11.70 13.04 3.27
CA ILE A 51 -10.36 13.25 2.73
C ILE A 51 -9.32 12.62 3.65
N ARG A 52 -8.59 11.64 3.13
CA ARG A 52 -7.45 10.99 3.77
C ARG A 52 -6.26 11.05 2.84
N GLY A 53 -5.05 11.22 3.35
CA GLY A 53 -3.87 11.07 2.51
C GLY A 53 -2.63 11.75 3.00
N PHE A 54 -1.65 11.76 2.11
CA PHE A 54 -0.32 12.30 2.33
C PHE A 54 -0.01 13.33 1.25
N PHE A 55 0.63 14.43 1.64
CA PHE A 55 1.21 15.35 0.68
C PHE A 55 2.50 15.97 1.20
N ARG A 56 3.44 16.16 0.28
CA ARG A 56 4.73 16.80 0.53
C ARG A 56 4.73 18.17 -0.12
N THR A 57 5.09 19.18 0.66
CA THR A 57 5.45 20.52 0.18
C THR A 57 6.97 20.64 0.15
N GLU A 58 7.51 21.81 -0.23
CA GLU A 58 8.97 22.03 -0.27
C GLU A 58 9.65 21.76 1.08
N ASN A 59 8.96 22.03 2.19
CA ASN A 59 9.59 22.04 3.51
C ASN A 59 9.17 20.88 4.40
N HIS A 60 7.96 20.33 4.21
CA HIS A 60 7.41 19.35 5.14
C HIS A 60 6.47 18.36 4.48
N ASP A 61 6.38 17.21 5.15
CA ASP A 61 5.43 16.13 4.88
C ASP A 61 4.21 16.27 5.78
N TYR A 62 3.03 16.18 5.18
CA TYR A 62 1.75 16.33 5.85
C TYR A 62 0.88 15.11 5.66
N VAL A 63 0.12 14.79 6.70
CA VAL A 63 -0.96 13.82 6.68
C VAL A 63 -2.26 14.57 6.91
N ILE A 64 -3.29 14.23 6.13
CA ILE A 64 -4.67 14.66 6.33
C ILE A 64 -5.53 13.43 6.62
N GLU A 65 -6.37 13.51 7.64
CA GLU A 65 -7.36 12.48 7.92
C GLU A 65 -8.61 13.06 8.59
N PRO A 66 -9.78 12.41 8.45
CA PRO A 66 -10.99 12.88 9.08
C PRO A 66 -10.97 12.57 10.58
N LEU A 67 -11.53 13.46 11.40
CA LEU A 67 -11.66 13.28 12.85
C LEU A 67 -12.75 12.26 13.23
N SER A 68 -13.62 11.93 12.28
CA SER A 68 -14.66 10.91 12.42
C SER A 68 -14.86 10.21 11.08
N ASP A 69 -15.47 9.01 11.08
CA ASP A 69 -15.77 8.29 9.83
C ASP A 69 -16.90 8.95 8.99
N SER A 70 -17.22 10.22 9.22
CA SER A 70 -18.24 10.96 8.48
C SER A 70 -17.68 11.61 7.22
N GLN A 71 -18.45 11.60 6.13
CA GLN A 71 -18.01 12.12 4.82
C GLN A 71 -17.90 13.66 4.78
N THR A 72 -18.65 14.35 5.64
CA THR A 72 -18.73 15.82 5.72
C THR A 72 -18.15 16.37 7.02
N GLY A 73 -17.34 15.57 7.72
CA GLY A 73 -16.76 15.91 9.01
C GLY A 73 -15.54 16.81 8.90
N GLU A 74 -15.06 17.24 10.06
CA GLU A 74 -13.80 17.98 10.20
C GLU A 74 -12.59 17.09 9.89
N HIS A 75 -11.56 17.69 9.29
CA HIS A 75 -10.28 17.05 9.00
C HIS A 75 -9.19 17.65 9.86
N VAL A 76 -8.25 16.81 10.26
CA VAL A 76 -7.00 17.27 10.87
C VAL A 76 -5.88 17.17 9.85
N ILE A 77 -5.05 18.22 9.79
CA ILE A 77 -3.81 18.22 9.04
C ILE A 77 -2.67 18.38 10.04
N TYR A 78 -1.72 17.47 9.99
CA TYR A 78 -0.55 17.53 10.86
C TYR A 78 0.70 17.06 10.10
N ARG A 79 1.86 17.45 10.62
CA ARG A 79 3.15 17.06 10.05
C ARG A 79 3.42 15.59 10.32
N ALA A 80 3.86 14.85 9.31
CA ALA A 80 4.17 13.43 9.44
C ALA A 80 5.25 13.18 10.51
N GLU A 81 6.16 14.13 10.72
CA GLU A 81 7.19 14.12 11.78
C GLU A 81 6.62 14.00 13.20
N LEU A 82 5.39 14.44 13.42
CA LEU A 82 4.72 14.40 14.73
C LEU A 82 4.09 13.03 15.02
N LEU A 83 4.02 12.15 14.02
CA LEU A 83 3.68 10.74 14.24
C LEU A 83 4.83 10.12 15.03
N LYS A 84 4.64 9.95 16.34
CA LYS A 84 5.60 9.25 17.20
C LYS A 84 5.83 7.85 16.63
N ALA A 85 6.98 7.65 15.99
CA ALA A 85 7.50 6.31 15.77
C ALA A 85 7.69 5.70 17.16
N ARG A 86 6.89 4.68 17.50
CA ARG A 86 7.05 3.90 18.74
C ARG A 86 8.46 3.31 18.75
N ASP A 87 9.43 3.94 19.41
CA ASP A 87 10.81 3.46 19.62
C ASP A 87 11.27 2.41 18.59
N VAL A 88 11.16 2.76 17.30
CA VAL A 88 11.40 1.79 16.22
C VAL A 88 12.90 1.83 16.00
N HIS A 89 13.61 0.91 16.63
CA HIS A 89 15.00 0.65 16.29
C HIS A 89 15.06 0.01 14.90
N CYS A 90 15.03 0.86 13.87
CA CYS A 90 15.38 0.46 12.53
C CYS A 90 16.90 0.25 12.49
N GLY A 91 17.36 -1.01 12.43
CA GLY A 91 18.78 -1.36 12.33
C GLY A 91 19.46 -0.91 11.05
N VAL A 92 18.77 -0.16 10.19
CA VAL A 92 19.31 0.45 8.97
C VAL A 92 19.99 1.76 9.36
N THR A 93 21.32 1.76 9.35
CA THR A 93 22.17 2.93 9.67
C THR A 93 22.15 4.02 8.59
N LYS A 94 21.45 3.79 7.47
CA LYS A 94 21.32 4.73 6.35
C LYS A 94 19.89 5.30 6.33
N THR A 95 19.78 6.63 6.31
CA THR A 95 18.51 7.35 6.20
C THR A 95 17.75 6.99 4.91
N MET A 96 16.41 7.07 4.94
CA MET A 96 15.53 6.84 3.78
C MET A 96 15.89 7.72 2.55
N ASP A 97 16.53 8.87 2.75
CA ASP A 97 17.06 9.72 1.67
C ASP A 97 18.11 9.02 0.79
N SER A 98 18.75 7.96 1.28
CA SER A 98 19.67 7.13 0.51
C SER A 98 19.00 5.95 -0.19
N ALA A 99 17.77 5.60 0.20
CA ALA A 99 16.99 4.50 -0.35
C ALA A 99 16.00 4.96 -1.42
N LEU A 100 15.54 6.22 -1.35
CA LEU A 100 14.79 6.84 -2.43
C LEU A 100 15.75 7.14 -3.59
N PRO A 101 15.50 6.63 -4.80
CA PRO A 101 16.37 6.94 -5.93
C PRO A 101 16.36 8.46 -6.18
N LYS A 102 17.54 9.09 -6.19
CA LYS A 102 17.71 10.45 -6.69
C LYS A 102 17.49 10.44 -8.20
N PHE A 103 16.24 10.63 -8.64
CA PHE A 103 15.88 10.61 -10.05
C PHE A 103 16.41 11.85 -10.76
N THR A 104 17.67 11.78 -11.20
CA THR A 104 18.18 12.72 -12.20
C THR A 104 17.58 12.35 -13.56
N ARG A 105 16.75 13.23 -14.14
CA ARG A 105 16.30 13.13 -15.54
C ARG A 105 17.51 13.34 -16.46
N ARG A 106 18.39 12.35 -16.57
CA ARG A 106 19.38 12.32 -17.66
C ARG A 106 18.67 11.84 -18.92
N GLY A 107 18.37 12.80 -19.78
CA GLY A 107 17.74 12.56 -21.07
C GLY A 107 18.61 11.71 -21.98
N HIS A 108 18.06 10.59 -22.43
CA HIS A 108 18.37 10.03 -23.74
C HIS A 108 17.07 9.96 -24.54
N PRO A 109 17.00 10.58 -25.74
CA PRO A 109 15.81 10.53 -26.57
C PRO A 109 15.71 9.21 -27.35
N GLN A 110 14.48 8.83 -27.72
CA GLN A 110 14.11 7.89 -28.81
C GLN A 110 13.93 6.38 -28.54
N HIS A 111 13.30 6.00 -27.43
CA HIS A 111 12.37 4.86 -27.48
C HIS A 111 11.05 5.27 -26.87
N ARG A 112 9.92 4.88 -27.49
CA ARG A 112 8.60 4.97 -26.84
C ARG A 112 8.71 4.18 -25.54
N VAL A 113 8.94 4.86 -24.42
CA VAL A 113 9.02 4.22 -23.11
C VAL A 113 7.62 3.70 -22.82
N ARG A 114 7.39 2.43 -23.14
CA ARG A 114 6.11 1.78 -22.86
C ARG A 114 5.94 1.76 -21.36
N ARG A 115 4.77 2.17 -20.88
CA ARG A 115 4.43 2.11 -19.47
C ARG A 115 4.62 0.69 -18.97
N LYS A 116 5.37 0.54 -17.87
CA LYS A 116 5.59 -0.75 -17.21
C LYS A 116 4.47 -0.99 -16.20
N TYR A 117 4.14 -2.24 -15.98
CA TYR A 117 3.14 -2.67 -15.00
C TYR A 117 3.81 -3.69 -14.09
N ILE A 118 3.59 -3.56 -12.78
CA ILE A 118 3.99 -4.57 -11.80
C ILE A 118 2.71 -5.03 -11.11
N GLU A 119 2.33 -6.29 -11.37
CA GLU A 119 1.22 -6.93 -10.69
C GLU A 119 1.61 -7.22 -9.24
N THR A 120 0.98 -6.51 -8.31
CA THR A 120 1.27 -6.62 -6.89
C THR A 120 0.13 -7.31 -6.15
N TYR A 121 0.47 -8.27 -5.30
CA TYR A 121 -0.43 -8.93 -4.37
C TYR A 121 -0.08 -8.54 -2.94
N LEU A 122 -1.06 -8.08 -2.16
CA LEU A 122 -0.85 -7.72 -0.76
C LEU A 122 -1.37 -8.83 0.15
N VAL A 123 -0.61 -9.14 1.19
CA VAL A 123 -1.00 -10.08 2.24
C VAL A 123 -0.95 -9.35 3.58
N VAL A 124 -2.04 -9.38 4.34
CA VAL A 124 -2.14 -8.75 5.66
C VAL A 124 -2.21 -9.86 6.68
N ASP A 125 -1.26 -9.86 7.61
CA ASP A 125 -1.21 -10.85 8.68
C ASP A 125 -2.36 -10.65 9.69
N ASN A 126 -2.54 -11.61 10.59
CA ASN A 126 -3.61 -11.59 11.57
C ASN A 126 -3.42 -10.48 12.60
N SER A 127 -2.17 -10.15 12.92
CA SER A 127 -1.85 -9.12 13.91
C SER A 127 -2.28 -7.73 13.42
N GLU A 128 -1.97 -7.39 12.17
CA GLU A 128 -2.35 -6.14 11.53
C GLU A 128 -3.86 -6.10 11.25
N PHE A 129 -4.47 -7.22 10.88
CA PHE A 129 -5.93 -7.31 10.80
C PHE A 129 -6.61 -6.92 12.12
N ARG A 130 -6.10 -7.43 13.24
CA ARG A 130 -6.60 -7.08 14.59
C ARG A 130 -6.32 -5.62 14.94
N ASN A 131 -5.15 -5.10 14.60
CA ASN A 131 -4.79 -3.69 14.82
C ASN A 131 -5.74 -2.74 14.08
N LEU A 132 -6.19 -3.14 12.90
CA LEU A 132 -7.21 -2.42 12.10
C LEU A 132 -8.64 -2.70 12.56
N GLY A 133 -8.82 -3.23 13.77
CA GLY A 133 -10.12 -3.43 14.41
C GLY A 133 -10.87 -4.66 13.88
N SER A 134 -10.18 -5.61 13.24
CA SER A 134 -10.79 -6.81 12.64
C SER A 134 -11.88 -6.47 11.60
N ASP A 135 -11.69 -5.36 10.87
CA ASP A 135 -12.65 -4.86 9.88
C ASP A 135 -12.02 -4.89 8.48
N MET A 136 -12.58 -5.74 7.60
CA MET A 136 -12.15 -5.87 6.21
C MET A 136 -12.21 -4.55 5.43
N ASN A 137 -13.15 -3.66 5.74
CA ASN A 137 -13.24 -2.36 5.08
C ASN A 137 -12.08 -1.45 5.48
N LYS A 138 -11.67 -1.46 6.76
CA LYS A 138 -10.53 -0.67 7.23
C LYS A 138 -9.23 -1.17 6.60
N VAL A 139 -9.06 -2.49 6.51
CA VAL A 139 -7.92 -3.11 5.82
C VAL A 139 -7.89 -2.71 4.35
N ARG A 140 -9.02 -2.88 3.64
CA ARG A 140 -9.13 -2.50 2.22
C ARG A 140 -8.75 -1.03 2.00
N MET A 141 -9.35 -0.12 2.77
CA MET A 141 -9.06 1.31 2.65
C MET A 141 -7.56 1.59 2.87
N ARG A 142 -6.97 1.01 3.92
CA ARG A 142 -5.54 1.16 4.23
C ARG A 142 -4.64 0.65 3.11
N MET A 143 -4.94 -0.52 2.56
CA MET A 143 -4.15 -1.13 1.48
C MET A 143 -4.23 -0.32 0.19
N PHE A 144 -5.41 0.20 -0.15
CA PHE A 144 -5.58 1.04 -1.34
C PHE A 144 -4.91 2.40 -1.16
N GLU A 145 -4.94 3.00 0.02
CA GLU A 145 -4.18 4.21 0.33
C GLU A 145 -2.67 4.00 0.14
N ILE A 146 -2.13 2.85 0.60
CA ILE A 146 -0.73 2.48 0.39
C ILE A 146 -0.41 2.37 -1.11
N ILE A 147 -1.22 1.62 -1.88
CA ILE A 147 -0.95 1.44 -3.32
C ILE A 147 -1.11 2.75 -4.09
N ASN A 148 -2.02 3.63 -3.68
CA ASN A 148 -2.16 4.96 -4.27
C ASN A 148 -0.91 5.80 -4.06
N PHE A 149 -0.35 5.77 -2.85
CA PHE A 149 0.91 6.44 -2.54
C PHE A 149 2.09 5.84 -3.31
N VAL A 150 2.21 4.51 -3.33
CA VAL A 150 3.27 3.81 -4.08
C VAL A 150 3.20 4.17 -5.57
N ASN A 151 2.00 4.19 -6.17
CA ASN A 151 1.84 4.60 -7.57
C ASN A 151 2.35 6.02 -7.85
N ARG A 152 2.23 6.94 -6.88
CA ARG A 152 2.85 8.27 -7.00
C ARG A 152 4.37 8.21 -7.00
N ILE A 153 4.98 7.39 -6.15
CA ILE A 153 6.43 7.22 -6.07
C ILE A 153 7.03 6.58 -7.34
N TYR A 154 6.30 5.66 -7.97
CA TYR A 154 6.76 4.96 -9.19
C TYR A 154 6.46 5.72 -10.49
N LEU A 155 5.69 6.82 -10.44
CA LEU A 155 5.33 7.61 -11.61
C LEU A 155 6.54 8.14 -12.40
N PRO A 156 7.62 8.68 -11.77
CA PRO A 156 8.82 9.14 -12.49
C PRO A 156 9.55 8.02 -13.27
N LEU A 157 9.35 6.76 -12.87
CA LEU A 157 9.88 5.58 -13.55
C LEU A 157 9.02 5.10 -14.72
N ASN A 158 7.89 5.77 -14.99
CA ASN A 158 6.87 5.33 -15.95
C ASN A 158 6.38 3.89 -15.67
N THR A 159 6.26 3.56 -14.38
CA THR A 159 5.80 2.26 -13.88
C THR A 159 4.50 2.45 -13.12
N PHE A 160 3.55 1.54 -13.34
CA PHE A 160 2.28 1.48 -12.64
C PHE A 160 2.21 0.21 -11.80
N ILE A 161 1.88 0.36 -10.52
CA ILE A 161 1.64 -0.75 -9.61
C ILE A 161 0.16 -1.13 -9.72
N ALA A 162 -0.10 -2.28 -10.30
CA ALA A 162 -1.45 -2.82 -10.45
C ALA A 162 -1.73 -3.76 -9.28
N LEU A 163 -2.64 -3.39 -8.38
CA LEU A 163 -3.06 -4.29 -7.31
C LEU A 163 -3.95 -5.39 -7.91
N VAL A 164 -3.48 -6.65 -7.86
CA VAL A 164 -4.17 -7.81 -8.44
C VAL A 164 -4.82 -8.71 -7.39
N GLY A 165 -4.48 -8.53 -6.11
CA GLY A 165 -5.20 -9.19 -5.03
C GLY A 165 -4.78 -8.72 -3.65
N LEU A 166 -5.66 -8.98 -2.69
CA LEU A 166 -5.47 -8.73 -1.28
C LEU A 166 -5.91 -9.97 -0.50
N GLU A 167 -5.02 -10.57 0.26
CA GLU A 167 -5.36 -11.64 1.19
C GLU A 167 -5.19 -11.18 2.62
N VAL A 168 -6.21 -11.42 3.44
CA VAL A 168 -6.21 -11.08 4.86
C VAL A 168 -6.30 -12.37 5.65
N TRP A 169 -5.28 -12.66 6.44
CA TRP A 169 -5.25 -13.82 7.33
C TRP A 169 -6.13 -13.56 8.56
N SER A 170 -7.44 -13.44 8.35
CA SER A 170 -8.41 -12.96 9.35
C SER A 170 -8.69 -13.95 10.48
N ASP A 171 -8.42 -15.25 10.28
CA ASP A 171 -8.53 -16.29 11.32
C ASP A 171 -7.22 -16.46 12.10
N ARG A 172 -6.11 -16.70 11.40
CA ARG A 172 -4.75 -16.90 11.92
C ARG A 172 -3.72 -16.76 10.80
N ASP A 173 -2.49 -16.49 11.18
CA ASP A 173 -1.37 -16.47 10.24
C ASP A 173 -1.16 -17.83 9.56
N LYS A 174 -0.80 -17.78 8.27
CA LYS A 174 -0.51 -19.00 7.47
C LYS A 174 0.96 -19.39 7.51
N ILE A 175 1.78 -18.53 8.11
CA ILE A 175 3.20 -18.75 8.38
C ILE A 175 3.51 -18.27 9.80
N SER A 176 4.71 -18.58 10.29
CA SER A 176 5.22 -17.93 11.51
C SER A 176 5.70 -16.52 11.17
N VAL A 177 5.06 -15.49 11.73
CA VAL A 177 5.45 -14.09 11.60
C VAL A 177 6.12 -13.63 12.90
N GLY A 178 7.35 -13.13 12.80
CA GLY A 178 8.11 -12.67 13.96
C GLY A 178 9.60 -12.45 13.70
N PRO A 179 10.35 -11.95 14.70
CA PRO A 179 11.79 -11.77 14.58
C PRO A 179 12.54 -13.12 14.61
N PRO A 180 13.67 -13.24 13.89
CA PRO A 180 14.24 -12.26 12.98
C PRO A 180 13.48 -12.18 11.64
N ALA A 181 13.46 -10.99 11.03
CA ALA A 181 12.73 -10.74 9.78
C ALA A 181 13.11 -11.68 8.63
N GLU A 182 14.35 -12.20 8.62
CA GLU A 182 14.82 -13.21 7.66
C GLU A 182 13.99 -14.50 7.69
N GLN A 183 13.62 -14.98 8.88
CA GLN A 183 12.80 -16.19 9.03
C GLN A 183 11.38 -15.97 8.49
N THR A 184 10.80 -14.80 8.79
CA THR A 184 9.49 -14.42 8.23
C THR A 184 9.55 -14.31 6.71
N LEU A 185 10.60 -13.69 6.15
CA LEU A 185 10.79 -13.56 4.71
C LEU A 185 10.92 -14.93 4.02
N SER A 186 11.68 -15.86 4.59
CA SER A 186 11.82 -17.22 4.06
C SER A 186 10.48 -17.94 4.08
N ALA A 187 9.79 -17.95 5.22
CA ALA A 187 8.50 -18.62 5.35
C ALA A 187 7.44 -18.03 4.41
N PHE A 188 7.41 -16.69 4.25
CA PHE A 188 6.52 -16.02 3.31
C PHE A 188 6.85 -16.37 1.84
N THR A 189 8.13 -16.48 1.51
CA THR A 189 8.58 -16.89 0.16
C THR A 189 8.14 -18.32 -0.15
N ASP A 190 8.32 -19.24 0.80
CA ASP A 190 7.91 -20.63 0.68
C ASP A 190 6.38 -20.74 0.54
N TRP A 191 5.63 -20.03 1.38
CA TRP A 191 4.17 -19.97 1.28
C TRP A 191 3.69 -19.37 -0.04
N ARG A 192 4.31 -18.28 -0.53
CA ARG A 192 3.96 -17.69 -1.83
C ARG A 192 4.12 -18.71 -2.96
N ASN A 193 5.27 -19.38 -2.98
CA ASN A 193 5.61 -20.32 -4.06
C ASN A 193 4.74 -21.58 -4.04
N ASN A 194 4.45 -22.08 -2.84
CA ASN A 194 3.75 -23.35 -2.68
C ASN A 194 2.23 -23.20 -2.57
N GLU A 195 1.70 -22.07 -2.13
CA GLU A 195 0.27 -21.89 -1.90
C GLU A 195 -0.31 -20.77 -2.77
N LEU A 196 0.14 -19.53 -2.59
CA LEU A 196 -0.46 -18.37 -3.26
C LEU A 196 -0.38 -18.46 -4.78
N ASN A 197 0.78 -18.83 -5.33
CA ASN A 197 1.00 -18.87 -6.78
C ASN A 197 0.14 -19.95 -7.49
N LYS A 198 -0.41 -20.93 -6.76
CA LYS A 198 -1.38 -21.90 -7.29
C LYS A 198 -2.76 -21.27 -7.50
N ILE A 199 -3.09 -20.22 -6.74
CA ILE A 199 -4.39 -19.55 -6.73
C ILE A 199 -4.33 -18.28 -7.59
N LYS A 200 -3.31 -17.44 -7.38
CA LYS A 200 -3.14 -16.15 -8.05
C LYS A 200 -1.67 -15.86 -8.30
N GLN A 201 -1.30 -15.72 -9.57
CA GLN A 201 0.03 -15.26 -9.96
C GLN A 201 0.13 -13.73 -9.86
N SER A 202 1.32 -13.24 -9.54
CA SER A 202 1.68 -11.83 -9.47
C SER A 202 3.19 -11.67 -9.61
N ASP A 203 3.65 -10.54 -10.13
CA ASP A 203 5.08 -10.20 -10.22
C ASP A 203 5.68 -10.01 -8.83
N HIS A 204 4.94 -9.33 -7.95
CA HIS A 204 5.38 -8.94 -6.62
C HIS A 204 4.33 -9.30 -5.56
N ALA A 205 4.77 -9.79 -4.41
CA ALA A 205 3.90 -10.01 -3.26
C ALA A 205 4.53 -9.39 -2.01
N GLN A 206 3.73 -8.68 -1.21
CA GLN A 206 4.19 -8.01 0.00
C GLN A 206 3.34 -8.43 1.20
N LEU A 207 4.01 -8.91 2.25
CA LEU A 207 3.41 -9.12 3.57
C LEU A 207 3.40 -7.79 4.34
N ILE A 208 2.26 -7.47 4.95
CA ILE A 208 2.03 -6.34 5.86
C ILE A 208 1.75 -6.94 7.24
N SER A 209 2.58 -6.56 8.21
CA SER A 209 2.63 -7.06 9.59
C SER A 209 2.97 -5.93 10.55
#